data_AF-A0A061J7V3-F1
#
_entry.id   AF-A0A061J7V3-F1
#
_cell.length_a   1.000
_cell.length_b   1.000
_cell.length_c   1.000
_cell.angle_alpha   90.00
_cell.angle_beta   90.00
_cell.angle_gamma   90.00
#
_symmetry.space_group_name_H-M   'P 1'
#
loop_
_entity.id
_entity.type
_entity.pdbx_description
1 polymer ?
#
loop_
_entity_poly.entity_id
_entity_poly.type
_entity_poly.pdbx_seq_one_letter_code
_entity_poly.pdbx_strand_id
1 'polypeptide(L)'
;MMVRLAVAVRGTFAEIRGEQCPHRGSVCSKRLQDRIQRELPEEYDAIVNSIYGRSWKRFLAARAGILCFEEDRGAAQPDTEWLLATGVLRCYLRTEDIQRVKEADVMLGRFVRDKCRGDLENTCRTILMEEFSALLFHPLMDYETADNSASDVADEMTGGTSDETDYNLFSVKDYSLGSLALWQSILRRLWLYPAEGRRVRLRDLRRPCQQLGFHIRLRCRWTELLGNNLLQRYIRSCVLRVLLNTVVPPLEPAAGGALDEMDGALVLRFDVSLGEYILKLEGSRMCGRIPPVVDHFLWQE
;
A
#
# COMPACT_ATOMS: atom_id res chain seq x y z
N MET A 1 -35.55 27.90 15.11
CA MET A 1 -35.15 26.77 14.24
C MET A 1 -34.01 27.12 13.28
N MET A 2 -34.16 28.13 12.41
CA MET A 2 -33.13 28.46 11.39
C MET A 2 -31.76 28.86 11.97
N VAL A 3 -31.74 29.67 13.04
CA VAL A 3 -30.50 30.04 13.74
C VAL A 3 -29.84 28.82 14.40
N ARG A 4 -30.64 27.90 14.97
CA ARG A 4 -30.16 26.67 15.60
C ARG A 4 -29.43 25.76 14.61
N LEU A 5 -30.03 25.53 13.44
CA LEU A 5 -29.41 24.72 12.38
C LEU A 5 -28.09 25.35 11.88
N ALA A 6 -28.07 26.67 11.64
CA ALA A 6 -26.87 27.36 11.20
C ALA A 6 -25.73 27.36 12.25
N VAL A 7 -26.07 27.37 13.54
CA VAL A 7 -25.09 27.23 14.63
C VAL A 7 -24.55 25.80 14.67
N ALA A 8 -25.42 24.79 14.60
CA ALA A 8 -25.01 23.38 14.59
C ALA A 8 -24.09 23.08 13.40
N VAL A 9 -24.45 23.51 12.19
CA VAL A 9 -23.64 23.33 10.98
C VAL A 9 -22.25 23.92 11.12
N ARG A 10 -22.12 25.11 11.72
CA ARG A 10 -20.82 25.74 11.99
C ARG A 10 -20.02 24.97 13.05
N GLY A 11 -20.68 24.46 14.09
CA GLY A 11 -20.09 23.58 15.09
C GLY A 11 -19.51 22.31 14.47
N THR A 12 -20.34 21.54 13.77
CA THR A 12 -19.93 20.30 13.09
C THR A 12 -18.84 20.55 12.06
N PHE A 13 -18.89 21.66 11.31
CA PHE A 13 -17.82 22.05 10.39
C PHE A 13 -16.50 22.27 11.13
N ALA A 14 -16.51 23.00 12.25
CA ALA A 14 -15.33 23.27 13.06
C ALA A 14 -14.76 21.98 13.69
N GLU A 15 -15.62 21.06 14.13
CA GLU A 15 -15.22 19.75 14.64
C GLU A 15 -14.51 18.92 13.56
N ILE A 16 -15.10 18.79 12.36
CA ILE A 16 -14.48 18.06 11.24
C ILE A 16 -13.14 18.71 10.87
N ARG A 17 -13.06 20.05 10.86
CA ARG A 17 -11.82 20.80 10.65
C ARG A 17 -10.77 20.54 11.73
N GLY A 18 -11.20 20.35 12.98
CA GLY A 18 -10.32 20.00 14.11
C GLY A 18 -9.62 18.67 13.91
N GLU A 19 -10.30 17.70 13.28
CA GLU A 19 -9.74 16.39 12.92
C GLU A 19 -8.63 16.47 11.86
N GLN A 20 -8.53 17.57 11.10
CA GLN A 20 -7.59 17.75 9.99
C GLN A 20 -6.20 18.26 10.42
N CYS A 21 -5.83 18.11 11.69
CA CYS A 21 -4.51 18.54 12.17
C CYS A 21 -3.35 17.79 11.46
N PRO A 22 -2.25 18.46 11.06
CA PRO A 22 -1.92 19.88 11.27
C PRO A 22 -2.42 20.84 10.17
N HIS A 23 -3.04 20.34 9.11
CA HIS A 23 -3.41 21.11 7.93
C HIS A 23 -4.93 21.26 7.76
N ARG A 24 -5.46 22.44 8.11
CA ARG A 24 -6.90 22.72 8.09
C ARG A 24 -7.43 23.05 6.69
N GLY A 25 -7.46 22.05 5.82
CA GLY A 25 -7.98 22.13 4.45
C GLY A 25 -9.50 22.23 4.34
N SER A 26 -10.06 21.93 3.18
CA SER A 26 -11.50 21.96 2.96
C SER A 26 -12.21 20.78 3.64
N VAL A 27 -13.52 20.87 3.84
CA VAL A 27 -14.36 19.79 4.39
C VAL A 27 -15.21 19.16 3.28
N CYS A 28 -15.36 17.84 3.27
CA CYS A 28 -16.28 17.18 2.34
C CYS A 28 -17.73 17.62 2.61
N SER A 29 -18.37 18.24 1.61
CA SER A 29 -19.74 18.75 1.74
C SER A 29 -20.73 17.63 2.07
N LYS A 30 -20.57 16.46 1.45
CA LYS A 30 -21.45 15.31 1.68
C LYS A 30 -21.32 14.79 3.11
N ARG A 31 -20.08 14.68 3.62
CA ARG A 31 -19.81 14.28 5.01
C ARG A 31 -20.46 15.23 6.01
N LEU A 32 -20.36 16.54 5.77
CA LEU A 32 -21.01 17.54 6.61
C LEU A 32 -22.54 17.43 6.55
N GLN A 33 -23.09 17.30 5.36
CA GLN A 33 -24.54 17.13 5.14
C GLN A 33 -25.08 15.89 5.84
N ASP A 34 -24.41 14.74 5.70
CA ASP A 34 -24.85 13.46 6.27
C ASP A 34 -24.83 13.48 7.80
N ARG A 35 -23.85 14.15 8.43
CA ARG A 35 -23.83 14.34 9.90
C ARG A 35 -25.02 15.21 10.34
N ILE A 36 -25.25 16.34 9.68
CA ILE A 36 -26.37 17.24 10.03
C ILE A 36 -27.74 16.58 9.80
N GLN A 37 -27.92 15.84 8.72
CA GLN A 37 -29.16 15.10 8.46
C GLN A 37 -29.45 14.05 9.53
N ARG A 38 -28.41 13.43 10.09
CA ARG A 38 -28.54 12.44 11.16
C ARG A 38 -28.84 13.07 12.51
N GLU A 39 -28.18 14.17 12.83
CA GLU A 39 -28.27 14.82 14.14
C GLU A 39 -29.51 15.71 14.27
N LEU A 40 -29.94 16.35 13.18
CA LEU A 40 -31.03 17.33 13.14
C LEU A 40 -31.94 17.09 11.92
N PRO A 41 -32.58 15.90 11.81
CA PRO A 41 -33.38 15.55 10.63
C PRO A 41 -34.56 16.49 10.41
N GLU A 42 -35.30 16.84 11.48
CA GLU A 42 -36.49 17.69 11.40
C GLU A 42 -36.14 19.12 10.96
N GLU A 43 -35.11 19.72 11.56
CA GLU A 43 -34.66 21.06 11.16
C GLU A 43 -34.08 21.06 9.74
N TYR A 44 -33.35 20.00 9.37
CA TYR A 44 -32.83 19.86 8.02
C TYR A 44 -33.98 19.82 7.00
N ASP A 45 -35.01 19.02 7.22
CA ASP A 45 -36.15 18.93 6.31
C ASP A 45 -36.90 20.25 6.21
N ALA A 46 -37.27 20.84 7.35
CA ALA A 46 -38.06 22.07 7.37
C ALA A 46 -37.31 23.29 6.81
N ILE A 47 -35.97 23.31 6.87
CA ILE A 47 -35.17 24.45 6.40
C ILE A 47 -34.55 24.15 5.04
N VAL A 48 -33.72 23.13 4.94
CA VAL A 48 -32.95 22.86 3.72
C VAL A 48 -33.86 22.33 2.62
N ASN A 49 -34.73 21.36 2.93
CA ASN A 49 -35.60 20.76 1.93
C ASN A 49 -36.77 21.67 1.55
N SER A 50 -37.42 22.34 2.51
CA SER A 50 -38.55 23.24 2.23
C SER A 50 -38.11 24.65 1.82
N ILE A 51 -37.41 25.39 2.68
CA ILE A 51 -37.11 26.82 2.44
C ILE A 51 -36.06 27.01 1.34
N TYR A 52 -35.03 26.16 1.33
CA TYR A 52 -33.95 26.23 0.34
C TYR A 52 -34.14 25.27 -0.84
N GLY A 53 -35.32 24.66 -0.99
CA GLY A 53 -35.68 23.81 -2.14
C GLY A 53 -34.71 22.65 -2.35
N ARG A 54 -34.32 21.97 -1.25
CA ARG A 54 -33.33 20.88 -1.22
C ARG A 54 -31.91 21.30 -1.59
N SER A 55 -31.63 22.60 -1.66
CA SER A 55 -30.31 23.12 -2.02
C SER A 55 -29.43 23.36 -0.79
N TRP A 56 -28.66 22.33 -0.44
CA TRP A 56 -27.66 22.39 0.63
C TRP A 56 -26.64 23.53 0.45
N LYS A 57 -26.10 23.68 -0.78
CA LYS A 57 -25.14 24.75 -1.11
C LYS A 57 -25.70 26.15 -0.89
N ARG A 58 -26.97 26.39 -1.27
CA ARG A 58 -27.62 27.70 -1.07
C ARG A 58 -27.81 27.99 0.41
N PHE A 59 -28.22 27.01 1.21
CA PHE A 59 -28.35 27.16 2.66
C PHE A 59 -27.00 27.51 3.31
N LEU A 60 -25.93 26.77 2.98
CA LEU A 60 -24.59 26.99 3.53
C LEU A 60 -24.11 28.42 3.29
N ALA A 61 -24.20 28.90 2.05
CA ALA A 61 -23.75 30.24 1.68
C ALA A 61 -24.58 31.35 2.34
N ALA A 62 -25.91 31.15 2.43
CA ALA A 62 -26.82 32.18 2.94
C ALA A 62 -26.85 32.27 4.47
N ARG A 63 -26.64 31.17 5.19
CA ARG A 63 -26.89 31.10 6.64
C ARG A 63 -25.72 30.61 7.48
N ALA A 64 -24.87 29.73 6.96
CA ALA A 64 -23.73 29.20 7.70
C ALA A 64 -22.42 29.95 7.42
N GLY A 65 -22.40 30.83 6.40
CA GLY A 65 -21.17 31.52 5.98
C GLY A 65 -20.13 30.55 5.40
N ILE A 66 -20.59 29.43 4.84
CA ILE A 66 -19.75 28.37 4.25
C ILE A 66 -19.96 28.40 2.73
N LEU A 67 -18.86 28.42 1.99
CA LEU A 67 -18.87 28.36 0.53
C LEU A 67 -18.41 26.96 0.08
N CYS A 68 -18.81 26.58 -1.14
CA CYS A 68 -18.43 25.30 -1.71
C CYS A 68 -17.78 25.44 -3.09
N PHE A 69 -16.75 24.64 -3.34
CA PHE A 69 -16.07 24.49 -4.62
C PHE A 69 -15.95 23.01 -4.98
N GLU A 70 -15.70 22.71 -6.25
CA GLU A 70 -15.37 21.37 -6.74
C GLU A 70 -13.92 21.40 -7.23
N GLU A 71 -13.18 20.31 -7.05
CA GLU A 71 -11.85 20.21 -7.65
C GLU A 71 -11.90 19.84 -9.12
N ASP A 72 -11.12 20.59 -9.90
CA ASP A 72 -11.02 20.45 -11.34
C ASP A 72 -10.45 19.09 -11.73
N ARG A 73 -11.13 18.41 -12.65
CA ARG A 73 -10.74 17.06 -13.14
C ARG A 73 -9.43 17.05 -13.94
N GLY A 74 -8.88 18.22 -14.29
CA GLY A 74 -7.75 18.36 -15.22
C GLY A 74 -6.38 18.57 -14.58
N ALA A 75 -6.31 18.84 -13.27
CA ALA A 75 -5.03 18.98 -12.58
C ALA A 75 -4.60 17.59 -12.09
N ALA A 76 -3.51 17.05 -12.66
CA ALA A 76 -2.84 15.90 -12.06
C ALA A 76 -2.39 16.30 -10.65
N GLN A 77 -3.14 15.91 -9.61
CA GLN A 77 -2.83 16.22 -8.23
C GLN A 77 -2.52 14.92 -7.46
N PRO A 78 -1.39 14.26 -7.76
CA PRO A 78 -1.00 13.01 -7.09
C PRO A 78 -0.88 13.15 -5.57
N ASP A 79 -0.75 14.39 -5.09
CA ASP A 79 -0.65 14.76 -3.68
C ASP A 79 -1.99 14.79 -2.94
N THR A 80 -3.12 15.02 -3.61
CA THR A 80 -4.45 15.16 -2.98
C THR A 80 -5.41 14.02 -3.31
N GLU A 81 -5.15 13.23 -4.35
CA GLU A 81 -6.01 12.13 -4.81
C GLU A 81 -6.34 11.10 -3.71
N TRP A 82 -5.50 10.98 -2.70
CA TRP A 82 -5.70 10.11 -1.54
C TRP A 82 -6.82 10.57 -0.61
N LEU A 83 -7.09 11.87 -0.57
CA LEU A 83 -7.99 12.52 0.37
C LEU A 83 -9.20 13.18 -0.32
N LEU A 84 -9.01 13.59 -1.58
CA LEU A 84 -9.97 14.34 -2.38
C LEU A 84 -10.29 13.57 -3.66
N ALA A 85 -11.44 12.89 -3.67
CA ALA A 85 -11.97 12.34 -4.91
C ALA A 85 -12.42 13.49 -5.84
N THR A 86 -12.12 13.35 -7.14
CA THR A 86 -12.49 14.33 -8.16
C THR A 86 -14.01 14.50 -8.26
N GLY A 87 -14.45 15.74 -8.51
CA GLY A 87 -15.89 16.06 -8.57
C GLY A 87 -16.62 16.02 -7.22
N VAL A 88 -15.93 15.80 -6.10
CA VAL A 88 -16.53 15.93 -4.76
C VAL A 88 -16.60 17.39 -4.36
N LEU A 89 -17.79 17.83 -3.95
CA LEU A 89 -18.02 19.17 -3.44
C LEU A 89 -17.31 19.36 -2.09
N ARG A 90 -16.47 20.38 -1.99
CA ARG A 90 -15.66 20.75 -0.83
C ARG A 90 -16.10 22.09 -0.24
N CYS A 91 -16.05 22.23 1.07
CA CYS A 91 -16.54 23.37 1.83
C CYS A 91 -15.42 24.12 2.55
N TYR A 92 -15.53 25.44 2.60
CA TYR A 92 -14.63 26.34 3.34
C TYR A 92 -15.41 27.53 3.91
N LEU A 93 -14.84 28.24 4.90
CA LEU A 93 -15.48 29.42 5.45
C LEU A 93 -15.35 30.60 4.48
N ARG A 94 -16.41 31.38 4.35
CA ARG A 94 -16.44 32.57 3.47
C ARG A 94 -15.36 33.60 3.82
N THR A 95 -14.88 33.61 5.05
CA THR A 95 -13.83 34.51 5.56
C THR A 95 -12.42 34.05 5.18
N GLU A 96 -12.26 32.88 4.57
CA GLU A 96 -10.97 32.30 4.23
C GLU A 96 -10.57 32.60 2.79
N ASP A 97 -9.26 32.67 2.58
CA ASP A 97 -8.67 32.62 1.25
C ASP A 97 -8.74 31.17 0.72
N ILE A 98 -9.48 30.99 -0.38
CA ILE A 98 -9.65 29.69 -1.02
C ILE A 98 -8.31 29.08 -1.45
N GLN A 99 -7.33 29.89 -1.86
CA GLN A 99 -6.06 29.38 -2.34
C GLN A 99 -5.27 28.73 -1.20
N ARG A 100 -5.28 29.35 -0.01
CA ARG A 100 -4.67 28.79 1.20
C ARG A 100 -5.37 27.51 1.67
N VAL A 101 -6.69 27.42 1.49
CA VAL A 101 -7.44 26.20 1.80
C VAL A 101 -7.04 25.05 0.86
N LYS A 102 -6.90 25.34 -0.44
CA LYS A 102 -6.41 24.35 -1.42
C LYS A 102 -4.97 23.92 -1.13
N GLU A 103 -4.09 24.86 -0.77
CA GLU A 103 -2.72 24.53 -0.33
C GLU A 103 -2.72 23.63 0.91
N ALA A 104 -3.57 23.92 1.89
CA ALA A 104 -3.73 23.08 3.08
C ALA A 104 -4.27 21.68 2.74
N ASP A 105 -5.18 21.56 1.77
CA ASP A 105 -5.64 20.26 1.25
C ASP A 105 -4.49 19.48 0.61
N VAL A 106 -3.62 20.13 -0.17
CA VAL A 106 -2.41 19.52 -0.74
C VAL A 106 -1.47 19.04 0.36
N MET A 107 -1.21 19.88 1.36
CA MET A 107 -0.34 19.51 2.47
C MET A 107 -0.93 18.38 3.32
N LEU A 108 -2.23 18.39 3.57
CA LEU A 108 -2.94 17.31 4.26
C LEU A 108 -2.88 16.00 3.47
N GLY A 109 -3.13 16.06 2.16
CA GLY A 109 -3.03 14.91 1.27
C GLY A 109 -1.64 14.30 1.27
N ARG A 110 -0.58 15.13 1.17
CA ARG A 110 0.83 14.69 1.30
C ARG A 110 1.09 14.06 2.66
N PHE A 111 0.67 14.70 3.75
CA PHE A 111 0.87 14.20 5.09
C PHE A 111 0.22 12.82 5.29
N VAL A 112 -1.05 12.67 4.89
CA VAL A 112 -1.78 11.41 4.96
C VAL A 112 -1.10 10.36 4.08
N ARG A 113 -0.75 10.71 2.83
CA ARG A 113 -0.02 9.82 1.93
C ARG A 113 1.29 9.35 2.54
N ASP A 114 2.10 10.25 3.06
CA ASP A 114 3.44 9.94 3.58
C ASP A 114 3.34 9.11 4.86
N LYS A 115 2.37 9.40 5.72
CA LYS A 115 2.05 8.58 6.90
C LYS A 115 1.59 7.18 6.51
N CYS A 116 0.57 7.07 5.66
CA CYS A 116 0.05 5.80 5.18
C CYS A 116 1.12 4.98 4.46
N ARG A 117 1.96 5.64 3.64
CA ARG A 117 3.12 5.03 2.98
C ARG A 117 4.11 4.49 4.00
N GLY A 118 4.49 5.30 5.00
CA GLY A 118 5.42 4.91 6.05
C GLY A 118 4.89 3.72 6.85
N ASP A 119 3.63 3.78 7.28
CA ASP A 119 2.96 2.73 8.04
C ASP A 119 2.89 1.42 7.23
N LEU A 120 2.52 1.50 5.95
CA LEU A 120 2.44 0.34 5.06
C LEU A 120 3.82 -0.25 4.77
N GLU A 121 4.81 0.57 4.47
CA GLU A 121 6.18 0.14 4.20
C GLU A 121 6.81 -0.53 5.44
N ASN A 122 6.61 0.07 6.62
CA ASN A 122 7.05 -0.50 7.88
C ASN A 122 6.34 -1.85 8.15
N THR A 123 5.03 -1.92 7.91
CA THR A 123 4.28 -3.17 8.07
C THR A 123 4.79 -4.27 7.12
N CYS A 124 5.01 -3.94 5.83
CA CYS A 124 5.61 -4.87 4.88
C CYS A 124 7.00 -5.33 5.34
N ARG A 125 7.85 -4.40 5.80
CA ARG A 125 9.19 -4.70 6.31
C ARG A 125 9.12 -5.66 7.50
N THR A 126 8.30 -5.35 8.49
CA THR A 126 8.12 -6.18 9.68
C THR A 126 7.69 -7.58 9.31
N ILE A 127 6.66 -7.75 8.48
CA ILE A 127 6.17 -9.08 8.07
C ILE A 127 7.27 -9.85 7.33
N LEU A 128 7.96 -9.22 6.37
CA LEU A 128 9.02 -9.90 5.60
C LEU A 128 10.23 -10.27 6.47
N MET A 129 10.59 -9.43 7.45
CA MET A 129 11.67 -9.73 8.39
C MET A 129 11.29 -10.80 9.40
N GLU A 130 10.04 -10.84 9.86
CA GLU A 130 9.52 -11.94 10.69
C GLU A 130 9.60 -13.28 9.94
N GLU A 131 9.14 -13.33 8.69
CA GLU A 131 9.26 -14.53 7.86
C GLU A 131 10.72 -14.92 7.58
N PHE A 132 11.59 -13.94 7.31
CA PHE A 132 13.02 -14.21 7.14
C PHE A 132 13.65 -14.76 8.42
N SER A 133 13.30 -14.21 9.57
CA SER A 133 13.78 -14.68 10.87
C SER A 133 13.26 -16.11 11.16
N ALA A 134 11.99 -16.39 10.86
CA ALA A 134 11.42 -17.72 10.98
C ALA A 134 12.18 -18.74 10.12
N LEU A 135 12.60 -18.35 8.90
CA LEU A 135 13.44 -19.20 8.05
C LEU A 135 14.85 -19.44 8.59
N LEU A 136 15.43 -18.48 9.32
CA LEU A 136 16.74 -18.61 9.96
C LEU A 136 16.70 -19.54 11.18
N PHE A 137 15.68 -19.40 12.03
CA PHE A 137 15.60 -20.13 13.31
C PHE A 137 14.82 -21.44 13.23
N HIS A 138 14.05 -21.66 12.16
CA HIS A 138 13.47 -22.95 11.81
C HIS A 138 13.97 -23.39 10.42
N PRO A 139 15.20 -23.93 10.32
CA PRO A 139 15.53 -24.76 9.17
C PRO A 139 14.62 -26.00 9.24
N LEU A 140 13.52 -25.97 8.49
CA LEU A 140 12.70 -27.16 8.28
C LEU A 140 13.59 -28.23 7.66
N MET A 141 13.94 -29.21 8.50
CA MET A 141 14.12 -30.63 8.23
C MET A 141 13.40 -31.07 6.93
N ASP A 142 14.09 -31.00 5.80
CA ASP A 142 13.65 -31.59 4.52
C ASP A 142 14.87 -31.84 3.61
N TYR A 143 15.93 -32.41 4.19
CA TYR A 143 17.09 -32.93 3.46
C TYR A 143 17.47 -34.33 3.93
N GLU A 144 16.50 -35.20 4.21
CA GLU A 144 16.80 -36.60 4.56
C GLU A 144 15.60 -37.51 4.27
N THR A 145 15.31 -37.77 3.00
CA THR A 145 14.79 -39.06 2.49
C THR A 145 14.68 -38.99 0.96
N ALA A 146 15.80 -39.03 0.28
CA ALA A 146 15.86 -39.40 -1.14
C ALA A 146 17.13 -40.21 -1.39
N ASP A 147 17.39 -41.18 -0.53
CA ASP A 147 18.31 -42.25 -0.85
C ASP A 147 17.87 -43.53 -0.12
N ASN A 148 17.90 -44.64 -0.85
CA ASN A 148 17.50 -46.02 -0.50
C ASN A 148 16.06 -46.45 -0.82
N SER A 149 15.82 -46.80 -2.10
CA SER A 149 15.36 -48.15 -2.44
C SER A 149 15.55 -48.44 -3.93
N ALA A 150 16.32 -49.48 -4.21
CA ALA A 150 16.78 -49.93 -5.51
C ALA A 150 15.77 -50.80 -6.29
N SER A 151 16.16 -51.07 -7.56
CA SER A 151 15.64 -52.05 -8.55
C SER A 151 14.48 -51.53 -9.43
N ASP A 152 14.47 -51.61 -10.77
CA ASP A 152 15.12 -52.55 -11.70
C ASP A 152 15.35 -51.93 -13.11
N VAL A 153 16.51 -52.29 -13.68
CA VAL A 153 16.89 -52.57 -15.09
C VAL A 153 16.05 -51.97 -16.25
N ALA A 154 16.66 -51.09 -17.08
CA ALA A 154 16.92 -51.34 -18.52
C ALA A 154 17.65 -50.16 -19.19
N ASP A 155 18.55 -50.55 -20.09
CA ASP A 155 19.52 -49.81 -20.89
C ASP A 155 18.86 -48.97 -21.99
N GLU A 156 19.32 -47.74 -22.24
CA GLU A 156 19.53 -47.19 -23.60
C GLU A 156 20.20 -45.80 -23.57
N MET A 157 21.32 -45.70 -24.31
CA MET A 157 22.06 -44.47 -24.54
C MET A 157 21.25 -43.43 -25.31
N THR A 158 21.32 -42.17 -24.90
CA THR A 158 21.54 -41.02 -25.81
C THR A 158 21.93 -39.78 -25.00
N GLY A 159 23.05 -39.17 -25.36
CA GLY A 159 23.51 -37.90 -24.78
C GLY A 159 22.79 -36.69 -25.39
N GLY A 160 22.56 -35.66 -24.58
CA GLY A 160 22.17 -34.33 -25.06
C GLY A 160 21.36 -33.51 -24.05
N THR A 161 22.05 -32.62 -23.32
CA THR A 161 21.53 -31.37 -22.70
C THR A 161 20.32 -31.48 -21.75
N SER A 162 20.60 -31.68 -20.46
CA SER A 162 19.63 -31.45 -19.37
C SER A 162 19.59 -29.98 -18.97
N ASP A 163 18.58 -29.25 -19.43
CA ASP A 163 18.17 -27.98 -18.82
C ASP A 163 16.64 -27.87 -18.86
N GLU A 164 15.98 -28.81 -18.20
CA GLU A 164 14.58 -28.71 -17.81
C GLU A 164 14.51 -28.77 -16.29
N THR A 165 14.67 -27.60 -15.66
CA THR A 165 14.40 -27.38 -14.24
C THR A 165 13.02 -27.91 -13.88
N ASP A 166 13.04 -28.90 -13.00
CA ASP A 166 11.94 -29.66 -12.45
C ASP A 166 10.70 -28.82 -12.15
N TYR A 167 9.65 -29.09 -12.90
CA TYR A 167 8.32 -28.51 -12.76
C TYR A 167 7.52 -29.41 -11.82
N ASN A 168 6.91 -28.81 -10.79
CA ASN A 168 5.96 -29.39 -9.84
C ASN A 168 6.55 -30.01 -8.55
N LEU A 169 6.79 -29.15 -7.57
CA LEU A 169 6.52 -29.51 -6.17
C LEU A 169 5.80 -28.38 -5.43
N PHE A 170 4.68 -27.90 -5.99
CA PHE A 170 3.71 -27.16 -5.20
C PHE A 170 2.71 -28.16 -4.61
N SER A 171 3.00 -28.68 -3.42
CA SER A 171 2.00 -29.38 -2.63
C SER A 171 0.91 -28.38 -2.25
N VAL A 172 -0.29 -28.58 -2.78
CA VAL A 172 -1.50 -27.78 -2.50
C VAL A 172 -1.87 -27.81 -1.00
N LYS A 173 -1.24 -28.68 -0.19
CA LYS A 173 -1.49 -28.80 1.25
C LYS A 173 -0.96 -27.62 2.10
N ASP A 174 -0.10 -26.75 1.57
CA ASP A 174 0.46 -25.62 2.35
C ASP A 174 -0.28 -24.29 2.16
N TYR A 175 -1.36 -24.27 1.39
CA TYR A 175 -2.24 -23.11 1.29
C TYR A 175 -3.18 -23.02 2.52
N SER A 176 -2.61 -22.94 3.72
CA SER A 176 -3.37 -22.41 4.85
C SER A 176 -3.54 -20.90 4.65
N LEU A 177 -4.78 -20.43 4.61
CA LEU A 177 -5.13 -19.02 4.71
C LEU A 177 -4.52 -18.49 6.03
N GLY A 178 -3.35 -17.85 5.94
CA GLY A 178 -2.57 -17.40 7.10
C GLY A 178 -1.08 -17.78 7.07
N SER A 179 -0.66 -18.71 6.20
CA SER A 179 0.78 -18.88 5.92
C SER A 179 1.27 -17.82 4.94
N LEU A 180 2.57 -17.52 4.94
CA LEU A 180 3.26 -16.70 3.94
C LEU A 180 4.15 -17.57 3.04
N ALA A 181 3.70 -18.78 2.71
CA ALA A 181 4.47 -19.80 1.98
C ALA A 181 5.08 -19.31 0.65
N LEU A 182 4.36 -18.47 -0.12
CA LEU A 182 4.91 -17.92 -1.36
C LEU A 182 6.11 -17.00 -1.08
N TRP A 183 6.05 -16.23 0.01
CA TRP A 183 7.15 -15.38 0.45
C TRP A 183 8.34 -16.19 0.93
N GLN A 184 8.12 -17.30 1.64
CA GLN A 184 9.22 -18.14 2.11
C GLN A 184 10.12 -18.61 0.95
N SER A 185 9.54 -19.05 -0.17
CA SER A 185 10.31 -19.43 -1.37
C SER A 185 11.14 -18.27 -1.94
N ILE A 186 10.57 -17.06 -1.98
CA ILE A 186 11.22 -15.86 -2.49
C ILE A 186 12.36 -15.43 -1.57
N LEU A 187 12.12 -15.38 -0.26
CA LEU A 187 13.11 -14.98 0.74
C LEU A 187 14.25 -16.00 0.82
N ARG A 188 13.96 -17.31 0.72
CA ARG A 188 15.01 -18.33 0.61
C ARG A 188 15.92 -18.09 -0.60
N ARG A 189 15.32 -17.77 -1.75
CA ARG A 189 16.05 -17.55 -3.00
C ARG A 189 16.89 -16.28 -2.99
N LEU A 190 16.35 -15.20 -2.42
CA LEU A 190 16.94 -13.86 -2.48
C LEU A 190 17.82 -13.50 -1.27
N TRP A 191 17.47 -13.94 -0.07
CA TRP A 191 18.13 -13.51 1.17
C TRP A 191 18.86 -14.63 1.91
N LEU A 192 18.27 -15.83 2.03
CA LEU A 192 18.87 -16.91 2.83
C LEU A 192 20.04 -17.59 2.11
N TYR A 193 19.87 -17.89 0.82
CA TYR A 193 20.88 -18.57 0.01
C TYR A 193 21.25 -17.70 -1.20
N PRO A 194 21.92 -16.56 -1.00
CA PRO A 194 22.23 -15.67 -2.11
C PRO A 194 23.24 -16.33 -3.05
N ALA A 195 22.96 -16.27 -4.35
CA ALA A 195 23.89 -16.69 -5.40
C ALA A 195 23.80 -15.72 -6.58
N GLU A 196 24.94 -15.44 -7.20
CA GLU A 196 25.01 -14.51 -8.32
C GLU A 196 24.13 -14.98 -9.49
N GLY A 197 23.44 -14.05 -10.14
CA GLY A 197 22.57 -14.32 -11.28
C GLY A 197 21.18 -14.87 -10.92
N ARG A 198 20.91 -15.24 -9.66
CA ARG A 198 19.55 -15.60 -9.22
C ARG A 198 18.59 -14.44 -9.48
N ARG A 199 17.43 -14.75 -10.03
CA ARG A 199 16.43 -13.75 -10.44
C ARG A 199 15.01 -14.09 -10.02
N VAL A 200 14.24 -13.08 -9.64
CA VAL A 200 12.78 -13.15 -9.41
C VAL A 200 12.09 -12.15 -10.32
N ARG A 201 11.23 -12.61 -11.23
CA ARG A 201 10.52 -11.70 -12.15
C ARG A 201 9.50 -10.89 -11.36
N LEU A 202 9.34 -9.60 -11.67
CA LEU A 202 8.41 -8.75 -10.93
C LEU A 202 6.97 -9.29 -10.99
N ARG A 203 6.55 -9.80 -12.15
CA ARG A 203 5.25 -10.48 -12.33
C ARG A 203 5.00 -11.62 -11.33
N ASP A 204 6.04 -12.32 -10.90
CA ASP A 204 5.93 -13.45 -9.98
C ASP A 204 5.65 -12.97 -8.53
N LEU A 205 5.94 -11.70 -8.22
CA LEU A 205 5.61 -11.06 -6.93
C LEU A 205 4.12 -10.73 -6.77
N ARG A 206 3.33 -10.82 -7.85
CA ARG A 206 1.90 -10.45 -7.84
C ARG A 206 1.08 -11.26 -6.83
N ARG A 207 1.18 -12.60 -6.88
CA ARG A 207 0.47 -13.50 -5.95
C ARG A 207 1.00 -13.40 -4.50
N PRO A 208 2.31 -13.38 -4.25
CA PRO A 208 2.85 -13.09 -2.91
C PRO A 208 2.34 -11.77 -2.32
N CYS A 209 2.26 -10.69 -3.11
CA CYS A 209 1.70 -9.41 -2.64
C CYS A 209 0.20 -9.50 -2.34
N GLN A 210 -0.55 -10.37 -3.04
CA GLN A 210 -1.93 -10.69 -2.71
C GLN A 210 -2.06 -11.33 -1.34
N GLN A 211 -1.19 -12.30 -1.05
CA GLN A 211 -1.12 -12.97 0.26
C GLN A 211 -0.79 -11.97 1.38
N LEU A 212 0.21 -11.10 1.18
CA LEU A 212 0.54 -10.03 2.14
C LEU A 212 -0.64 -9.10 2.44
N GLY A 213 -1.51 -8.85 1.46
CA GLY A 213 -2.67 -7.99 1.64
C GLY A 213 -3.60 -8.41 2.76
N PHE A 214 -3.72 -9.72 3.02
CA PHE A 214 -4.48 -10.23 4.15
C PHE A 214 -3.82 -9.86 5.49
N HIS A 215 -2.52 -10.11 5.63
CA HIS A 215 -1.75 -9.81 6.85
C HIS A 215 -1.65 -8.31 7.14
N ILE A 216 -1.50 -7.51 6.09
CA ILE A 216 -1.42 -6.05 6.19
C ILE A 216 -2.72 -5.46 6.73
N ARG A 217 -3.89 -5.97 6.32
CA ARG A 217 -5.17 -5.50 6.84
C ARG A 217 -5.32 -5.69 8.35
N LEU A 218 -4.77 -6.79 8.87
CA LEU A 218 -4.79 -7.07 10.31
C LEU A 218 -3.89 -6.12 11.11
N ARG A 219 -2.78 -5.66 10.52
CA ARG A 219 -1.77 -4.84 11.20
C ARG A 219 -1.90 -3.34 10.91
N CYS A 220 -2.59 -2.98 9.83
CA CYS A 220 -2.67 -1.63 9.29
C CYS A 220 -4.13 -1.25 9.01
N ARG A 221 -4.88 -0.90 10.07
CA ARG A 221 -6.35 -0.77 10.03
C ARG A 221 -6.90 0.22 9.01
N TRP A 222 -6.17 1.30 8.71
CA TRP A 222 -6.63 2.28 7.73
C TRP A 222 -6.75 1.69 6.31
N THR A 223 -6.07 0.57 6.02
CA THR A 223 -6.15 -0.12 4.73
C THR A 223 -7.52 -0.75 4.45
N GLU A 224 -8.39 -0.89 5.45
CA GLU A 224 -9.80 -1.26 5.29
C GLU A 224 -10.58 -0.23 4.46
N LEU A 225 -10.12 1.02 4.45
CA LEU A 225 -10.71 2.11 3.66
C LEU A 225 -10.31 2.07 2.19
N LEU A 226 -9.39 1.17 1.80
CA LEU A 226 -8.94 0.99 0.43
C LEU A 226 -9.58 -0.23 -0.25
N GLY A 227 -10.00 -0.04 -1.49
CA GLY A 227 -10.36 -1.16 -2.37
C GLY A 227 -9.17 -2.10 -2.62
N ASN A 228 -9.44 -3.39 -2.81
CA ASN A 228 -8.42 -4.44 -2.95
C ASN A 228 -7.38 -4.12 -4.04
N ASN A 229 -7.81 -3.61 -5.19
CA ASN A 229 -6.91 -3.30 -6.30
C ASN A 229 -5.91 -2.19 -5.96
N LEU A 230 -6.38 -1.16 -5.26
CA LEU A 230 -5.55 -0.03 -4.86
C LEU A 230 -4.56 -0.43 -3.76
N LEU A 231 -5.05 -1.17 -2.76
CA LEU A 231 -4.20 -1.74 -1.72
C LEU A 231 -3.09 -2.63 -2.32
N GLN A 232 -3.43 -3.49 -3.28
CA GLN A 232 -2.47 -4.36 -3.95
C GLN A 232 -1.36 -3.60 -4.68
N ARG A 233 -1.69 -2.48 -5.35
CA ARG A 233 -0.68 -1.62 -5.98
C ARG A 233 0.30 -1.06 -4.94
N TYR A 234 -0.22 -0.56 -3.82
CA TYR A 234 0.62 0.00 -2.76
C TYR A 234 1.50 -1.03 -2.08
N ILE A 235 0.98 -2.23 -1.82
CA ILE A 235 1.76 -3.32 -1.23
C ILE A 235 2.95 -3.66 -2.12
N ARG A 236 2.74 -3.80 -3.44
CA ARG A 236 3.83 -4.10 -4.38
C ARG A 236 4.92 -3.03 -4.35
N SER A 237 4.55 -1.75 -4.41
CA SER A 237 5.52 -0.66 -4.33
C SER A 237 6.31 -0.67 -3.01
N CYS A 238 5.63 -0.87 -1.88
CA CYS A 238 6.27 -0.95 -0.57
C CYS A 238 7.21 -2.15 -0.46
N VAL A 239 6.78 -3.33 -0.93
CA VAL A 239 7.59 -4.54 -0.98
C VAL A 239 8.86 -4.33 -1.80
N LEU A 240 8.78 -3.74 -2.99
CA LEU A 240 9.96 -3.47 -3.81
C LEU A 240 10.95 -2.55 -3.11
N ARG A 241 10.47 -1.51 -2.42
CA ARG A 241 11.34 -0.64 -1.63
C ARG A 241 11.99 -1.34 -0.45
N VAL A 242 11.27 -2.25 0.21
CA VAL A 242 11.83 -3.08 1.28
C VAL A 242 12.95 -3.97 0.72
N LEU A 243 12.72 -4.65 -0.40
CA LEU A 243 13.71 -5.53 -1.02
C LEU A 243 14.93 -4.77 -1.56
N LEU A 244 14.70 -3.58 -2.14
CA LEU A 244 15.74 -2.77 -2.75
C LEU A 244 16.37 -1.75 -1.79
N ASN A 245 15.95 -1.66 -0.52
CA ASN A 245 16.38 -0.59 0.41
C ASN A 245 16.37 0.82 -0.23
N THR A 246 15.50 1.06 -1.21
CA THR A 246 15.42 2.31 -1.94
C THR A 246 14.29 3.17 -1.43
N VAL A 247 14.55 4.46 -1.31
CA VAL A 247 13.51 5.47 -1.22
C VAL A 247 13.03 5.67 -2.68
N VAL A 248 11.77 5.32 -3.00
CA VAL A 248 10.98 5.70 -4.23
C VAL A 248 10.97 4.64 -5.38
N PRO A 249 9.85 4.40 -6.13
CA PRO A 249 8.93 5.32 -6.83
C PRO A 249 7.75 5.83 -5.98
N PRO A 250 7.05 6.93 -6.36
CA PRO A 250 5.83 7.38 -5.69
C PRO A 250 4.80 6.24 -5.66
N LEU A 251 3.97 6.16 -4.61
CA LEU A 251 2.83 5.25 -4.65
C LEU A 251 1.89 5.72 -5.77
N GLU A 252 1.48 4.80 -6.65
CA GLU A 252 0.74 5.12 -7.87
C GLU A 252 -0.60 5.85 -7.59
N PRO A 253 -1.01 6.78 -8.47
CA PRO A 253 -2.31 7.45 -8.36
C PRO A 253 -3.48 6.47 -8.42
N ALA A 254 -4.63 6.89 -7.87
CA ALA A 254 -5.83 6.07 -7.83
C ALA A 254 -6.56 6.02 -9.19
N ALA A 255 -7.15 4.86 -9.49
CA ALA A 255 -8.05 4.51 -10.60
C ALA A 255 -7.89 5.25 -11.94
N GLY A 256 -7.37 4.54 -12.95
CA GLY A 256 -7.43 4.99 -14.35
C GLY A 256 -6.12 4.85 -15.11
N GLY A 257 -4.98 4.68 -14.42
CA GLY A 257 -3.72 4.33 -15.04
C GLY A 257 -3.65 2.85 -15.41
N ALA A 258 -3.18 2.57 -16.64
CA ALA A 258 -2.86 1.23 -17.11
C ALA A 258 -2.02 0.50 -16.05
N LEU A 259 -2.50 -0.68 -15.66
CA LEU A 259 -1.69 -1.63 -14.91
C LEU A 259 -0.51 -2.07 -15.77
N ASP A 260 0.59 -2.44 -15.10
CA ASP A 260 1.59 -3.40 -15.59
C ASP A 260 2.83 -2.87 -16.32
N GLU A 261 3.54 -1.86 -15.81
CA GLU A 261 5.01 -1.87 -15.98
C GLU A 261 5.62 -2.78 -14.90
N MET A 262 5.30 -4.08 -14.98
CA MET A 262 5.94 -5.17 -14.24
C MET A 262 7.01 -5.85 -15.11
N ASP A 263 7.64 -5.07 -15.97
CA ASP A 263 8.72 -5.53 -16.82
C ASP A 263 10.03 -5.55 -16.03
N GLY A 264 10.73 -6.67 -16.11
CA GLY A 264 12.03 -6.88 -15.47
C GLY A 264 12.01 -7.85 -14.29
N ALA A 265 13.14 -7.91 -13.61
CA ALA A 265 13.40 -8.84 -12.51
C ALA A 265 14.26 -8.20 -11.43
N LEU A 266 14.11 -8.69 -10.20
CA LEU A 266 15.11 -8.53 -9.15
C LEU A 266 16.21 -9.57 -9.38
N VAL A 267 17.46 -9.13 -9.47
CA VAL A 267 18.62 -9.97 -9.80
C VAL A 267 19.69 -9.79 -8.72
N LEU A 268 20.16 -10.90 -8.16
CA LEU A 268 21.29 -10.90 -7.24
C LEU A 268 22.60 -10.72 -8.01
N ARG A 269 23.43 -9.80 -7.54
CA ARG A 269 24.80 -9.58 -8.01
C ARG A 269 25.75 -9.48 -6.83
N PHE A 270 26.96 -9.99 -7.00
CA PHE A 270 28.01 -9.77 -6.01
C PHE A 270 28.63 -8.39 -6.23
N ASP A 271 28.67 -7.57 -5.18
CA ASP A 271 29.35 -6.29 -5.21
C ASP A 271 30.76 -6.44 -4.63
N VAL A 272 31.76 -6.41 -5.51
CA VAL A 272 33.18 -6.61 -5.15
C VAL A 272 33.67 -5.52 -4.20
N SER A 273 33.14 -4.30 -4.28
CA SER A 273 33.57 -3.19 -3.42
C SER A 273 33.04 -3.29 -1.99
N LEU A 274 31.87 -3.91 -1.83
CA LEU A 274 31.22 -4.12 -0.54
C LEU A 274 31.49 -5.52 0.04
N GLY A 275 31.99 -6.46 -0.79
CA GLY A 275 32.22 -7.85 -0.39
C GLY A 275 30.94 -8.63 -0.08
N GLU A 276 29.80 -8.22 -0.63
CA GLU A 276 28.49 -8.77 -0.30
C GLU A 276 27.57 -8.90 -1.53
N TYR A 277 26.53 -9.72 -1.40
CA TYR A 277 25.48 -9.80 -2.41
C TYR A 277 24.48 -8.65 -2.28
N ILE A 278 24.18 -8.02 -3.41
CA ILE A 278 23.16 -6.99 -3.52
C ILE A 278 22.08 -7.40 -4.52
N LEU A 279 20.85 -7.01 -4.22
CA LEU A 279 19.70 -7.20 -5.09
C LEU A 279 19.53 -5.98 -5.98
N LYS A 280 19.55 -6.15 -7.30
CA LYS A 280 19.36 -5.07 -8.28
C LYS A 280 18.05 -5.23 -9.02
N LEU A 281 17.38 -4.12 -9.30
CA LEU A 281 16.27 -4.10 -10.25
C LEU A 281 16.81 -3.96 -11.68
N GLU A 282 16.52 -4.96 -12.51
CA GLU A 282 16.91 -5.03 -13.92
C GLU A 282 16.51 -3.75 -14.67
N GLY A 283 17.40 -3.25 -15.53
CA GLY A 283 17.17 -2.01 -16.29
C GLY A 283 17.22 -0.72 -15.46
N SER A 284 17.56 -0.77 -14.17
CA SER A 284 17.61 0.41 -13.29
C SER A 284 18.91 0.53 -12.50
N ARG A 285 19.10 1.69 -11.84
CA ARG A 285 20.18 1.91 -10.86
C ARG A 285 19.78 1.53 -9.43
N MET A 286 18.56 1.01 -9.22
CA MET A 286 18.06 0.68 -7.89
C MET A 286 18.68 -0.63 -7.39
N CYS A 287 19.19 -0.60 -6.16
CA CYS A 287 19.79 -1.78 -5.53
C CYS A 287 19.60 -1.78 -4.01
N GLY A 288 19.45 -2.96 -3.43
CA GLY A 288 19.29 -3.19 -2.00
C GLY A 288 20.24 -4.23 -1.47
N ARG A 289 20.74 -3.99 -0.26
CA ARG A 289 21.51 -4.94 0.54
C ARG A 289 20.60 -6.03 1.11
N ILE A 290 21.10 -7.26 1.16
CA ILE A 290 20.44 -8.35 1.87
C ILE A 290 20.51 -8.04 3.38
N PRO A 291 19.43 -8.24 4.15
CA PRO A 291 19.47 -8.05 5.60
C PRO A 291 20.58 -8.93 6.22
N PRO A 292 21.41 -8.40 7.13
CA PRO A 292 22.46 -9.19 7.74
C PRO A 292 21.86 -10.35 8.54
N VAL A 293 22.41 -11.55 8.35
CA VAL A 293 22.12 -12.71 9.21
C VAL A 293 22.93 -12.54 10.49
N VAL A 294 22.24 -12.43 11.62
CA VAL A 294 22.86 -12.07 12.93
C VAL A 294 23.91 -13.10 13.38
N ASP A 295 23.92 -14.31 12.81
CA ASP A 295 24.86 -15.37 13.19
C ASP A 295 26.28 -15.24 12.60
N HIS A 296 26.55 -14.29 11.70
CA HIS A 296 27.93 -14.09 11.21
C HIS A 296 28.88 -13.39 12.19
N PHE A 297 28.40 -12.94 13.34
CA PHE A 297 29.24 -12.35 14.40
C PHE A 297 29.56 -13.30 15.56
N LEU A 298 29.08 -14.56 15.53
CA LEU A 298 29.30 -15.54 16.61
C LEU A 298 30.21 -16.72 16.23
N TRP A 299 30.75 -16.74 15.00
CA TRP A 299 31.65 -17.81 14.51
C TRP A 299 33.06 -17.30 14.15
N GLN A 300 33.51 -16.21 14.79
CA GLN A 300 34.91 -15.81 14.82
C GLN A 300 35.39 -15.75 16.27
N GLU A 301 35.57 -16.92 16.87
CA GLU A 301 36.54 -17.15 17.95
C GLU A 301 37.47 -18.29 17.53
#